data_AF-A0A7G8F0W1-F1
#
_entry.id   AF-A0A7G8F0W1-F1
#
_cell.length_a   1.000
_cell.length_b   1.000
_cell.length_c   1.000
_cell.angle_alpha   90.00
_cell.angle_beta   90.00
_cell.angle_gamma   90.00
#
_symmetry.space_group_name_H-M   'P 1'
#
loop_
_entity.id
_entity.type
_entity.pdbx_description
1 polymer ?
#
loop_
_entity_poly.entity_id
_entity_poly.type
_entity_poly.pdbx_seq_one_letter_code
_entity_poly.pdbx_strand_id
1 'polypeptide(L)' 'MRTTLELPDPLFARLKARAASEQITLKQLLQSYVEQGLMAPTHSARPTTRSASQLPKVEGHLAFDSSTTSNADLFDLLEP' A
#
# COMPACT_ATOMS: atom_id res chain seq x y z
N MET A 1 0.31 -16.25 30.45
CA MET A 1 -0.53 -15.42 31.34
C MET A 1 -1.83 -15.05 30.65
N ARG A 2 -2.91 -14.75 31.39
CA ARG A 2 -4.19 -14.29 30.81
C ARG A 2 -4.20 -12.77 30.76
N THR A 3 -4.31 -12.19 29.58
CA THR A 3 -4.40 -10.74 29.36
C THR A 3 -5.76 -10.42 28.75
N THR A 4 -6.40 -9.35 29.24
CA THR A 4 -7.60 -8.79 28.62
C THR A 4 -7.17 -7.62 27.75
N LEU A 5 -7.65 -7.58 26.51
CA LEU A 5 -7.33 -6.53 25.54
C LEU A 5 -8.63 -5.82 25.17
N GLU A 6 -8.65 -4.50 25.33
CA GLU A 6 -9.76 -3.67 24.87
C GLU A 6 -9.55 -3.35 23.39
N LEU A 7 -10.50 -3.77 22.56
CA LEU A 7 -10.47 -3.60 21.11
C LEU A 7 -11.76 -2.91 20.67
N PRO A 8 -11.70 -1.90 19.78
CA PRO A 8 -12.88 -1.34 19.14
C PRO A 8 -13.73 -2.43 18.47
N ASP A 9 -15.05 -2.32 18.61
CA ASP A 9 -16.02 -3.29 18.09
C ASP A 9 -15.83 -3.64 16.60
N PRO A 10 -15.54 -2.66 15.70
CA PRO A 10 -15.26 -2.96 14.29
C PRO A 10 -14.01 -3.83 14.08
N LEU A 11 -12.98 -3.67 14.92
CA LEU A 11 -11.77 -4.48 14.84
C LEU A 11 -12.04 -5.89 15.35
N PHE A 12 -12.80 -6.03 16.44
CA PHE A 12 -13.19 -7.33 16.97
C PHE A 12 -14.01 -8.14 15.96
N ALA A 13 -14.98 -7.51 15.29
CA ALA A 13 -15.76 -8.15 14.24
C ALA A 13 -14.88 -8.68 13.09
N ARG A 14 -13.90 -7.88 12.64
CA ARG A 14 -12.94 -8.28 11.60
C ARG A 14 -12.04 -9.44 12.05
N LEU A 15 -11.56 -9.41 13.29
CA LEU A 15 -10.77 -10.50 13.87
C LEU A 15 -11.56 -11.80 13.94
N LYS A 16 -12.84 -11.72 14.36
CA LYS A 16 -13.73 -12.88 14.37
C LYS A 16 -13.96 -13.46 12.99
N ALA A 17 -14.25 -12.60 12.00
CA ALA A 17 -14.44 -13.03 10.63
C ALA A 17 -13.19 -13.74 10.09
N ARG A 18 -12.01 -13.18 10.35
CA ARG A 18 -10.73 -13.77 9.92
C ARG A 18 -10.42 -15.10 10.60
N ALA A 19 -10.67 -15.21 11.90
CA ALA A 19 -10.51 -16.47 12.63
C ALA A 19 -11.42 -17.57 12.05
N ALA A 20 -12.67 -17.21 11.68
CA ALA A 20 -13.59 -18.13 11.04
C ALA A 20 -13.11 -18.57 9.64
N SER A 21 -12.59 -17.65 8.83
CA SER A 21 -12.03 -17.95 7.50
C SER A 21 -10.82 -18.89 7.57
N GLU A 22 -9.95 -18.69 8.56
CA GLU A 22 -8.75 -19.51 8.77
C GLU A 22 -9.02 -20.79 9.58
N GLN A 23 -10.28 -21.04 10.01
CA GLN A 23 -10.71 -22.17 10.82
C GLN A 23 -9.91 -22.35 12.13
N ILE A 24 -9.44 -21.24 12.70
CA ILE A 24 -8.70 -21.21 13.96
C ILE A 24 -9.46 -20.44 15.03
N THR A 25 -9.07 -20.62 16.28
CA THR A 25 -9.69 -19.86 17.38
C THR A 25 -9.21 -18.41 17.37
N LEU A 26 -10.07 -17.48 17.81
CA LEU A 26 -9.72 -16.07 17.96
C LEU A 26 -8.45 -15.88 18.81
N LYS A 27 -8.28 -16.69 19.86
CA LYS A 27 -7.10 -16.67 20.73
C LYS A 27 -5.81 -16.99 19.97
N GLN A 28 -5.82 -18.03 19.13
CA GLN A 28 -4.65 -18.43 18.34
C GLN A 28 -4.30 -17.37 17.29
N LEU A 29 -5.30 -16.80 16.62
CA LEU A 29 -5.10 -15.70 15.67
C LEU A 29 -4.50 -14.47 16.36
N LEU A 30 -4.99 -14.15 17.56
CA LEU A 30 -4.47 -13.00 18.31
C LEU A 30 -3.03 -13.23 18.74
N GLN A 31 -2.70 -14.45 19.18
CA GLN A 31 -1.34 -14.82 19.55
C GLN A 31 -0.39 -14.70 18.35
N SER A 32 -0.76 -15.22 17.19
CA SER A 32 0.08 -15.13 15.99
C SER A 32 0.30 -13.67 15.55
N TYR A 33 -0.72 -12.81 15.62
CA TYR A 33 -0.55 -11.39 15.31
C TYR A 33 0.35 -10.66 16.31
N VAL A 34 0.27 -11.01 17.59
CA VAL A 34 1.15 -10.41 18.60
C VAL A 34 2.60 -10.88 18.38
N GLU A 35 2.81 -12.16 18.12
CA GLU A 35 4.14 -12.71 17.80
C GLU A 35 4.71 -12.08 16.53
N GLN A 36 3.92 -11.99 15.46
CA GLN A 36 4.30 -11.33 14.21
C GLN A 36 4.57 -9.83 14.40
N GLY A 37 3.77 -9.14 15.20
CA GLY A 37 3.94 -7.71 15.49
C GLY A 37 5.22 -7.42 16.31
N LEU A 38 5.63 -8.35 17.17
CA LEU A 38 6.88 -8.26 17.93
C LEU A 38 8.10 -8.67 17.11
N MET A 39 7.96 -9.64 16.21
CA MET A 39 9.02 -10.07 15.29
C MET A 39 9.21 -9.10 14.11
N ALA A 40 8.16 -8.33 13.77
CA ALA A 40 8.24 -7.33 12.73
C ALA A 40 9.26 -6.26 13.14
N PRO A 41 10.26 -5.97 12.28
CA PRO A 41 11.18 -4.88 12.56
C PRO A 41 10.38 -3.59 12.79
N THR A 42 10.62 -2.93 13.92
CA THR A 42 10.04 -1.63 14.30
C THR A 42 10.67 -0.50 13.49
N HIS A 43 10.72 -0.64 12.17
CA HIS A 43 11.30 0.33 11.26
C HIS A 43 10.77 0.03 9.86
N SER A 44 10.17 0.92 9.10
CA SER A 44 9.88 2.34 9.21
C SER A 44 8.86 2.61 8.11
N ALA A 45 8.17 3.74 8.15
CA ALA A 45 7.59 4.29 6.93
C ALA A 45 8.69 4.31 5.86
N ARG A 46 8.67 3.36 4.93
CA ARG A 46 9.55 3.42 3.76
C ARG A 46 9.03 4.65 3.02
N PRO A 47 9.79 5.77 2.92
CA PRO A 47 9.43 6.74 1.92
C PRO A 47 9.49 5.95 0.62
N THR A 48 8.38 5.90 -0.09
CA THR A 48 8.37 5.36 -1.43
C THR A 48 9.16 6.39 -2.24
N THR A 49 10.48 6.23 -2.27
CA THR A 49 11.30 6.96 -3.23
C THR A 49 10.81 6.44 -4.57
N ARG A 50 9.88 7.18 -5.19
CA ARG A 50 9.37 6.92 -6.54
C ARG A 50 10.61 6.91 -7.43
N SER A 51 11.13 5.71 -7.69
CA SER A 51 12.33 5.58 -8.50
C SER A 51 11.92 5.98 -9.90
N ALA A 52 12.49 7.07 -10.43
CA ALA A 52 12.27 7.50 -11.81
C ALA A 52 12.54 6.35 -12.80
N SER A 53 13.38 5.38 -12.42
CA SER A 53 13.67 4.15 -13.14
C SER A 53 12.48 3.19 -13.32
N GLN A 54 11.37 3.37 -12.59
CA GLN A 54 10.14 2.58 -12.71
C GLN A 54 9.08 3.24 -13.61
N LEU A 55 9.32 4.46 -14.10
CA LEU A 55 8.40 5.06 -15.05
C LEU A 55 8.57 4.36 -16.42
N PRO A 56 7.48 4.01 -17.11
CA PRO A 56 7.55 3.50 -18.46
C PRO A 56 8.26 4.53 -19.34
N LYS A 57 9.32 4.11 -20.01
CA LYS A 57 10.02 4.93 -21.00
C LYS A 57 9.29 4.79 -22.33
N VAL A 58 8.95 5.92 -22.94
CA VAL A 58 8.47 5.94 -24.32
C VAL A 58 9.70 5.84 -25.21
N GLU A 59 9.88 4.70 -25.88
CA GLU A 59 10.92 4.50 -26.88
C GLU A 59 10.33 4.87 -28.25
N GLY A 60 10.84 5.93 -28.87
CA GLY A 60 10.38 6.39 -30.18
C GLY A 60 10.44 7.91 -30.35
N HIS A 61 10.27 8.36 -31.58
CA HIS A 61 10.09 9.78 -31.86
C HIS A 61 8.65 10.16 -31.50
N LEU A 62 8.48 11.12 -30.59
CA LEU A 62 7.19 11.76 -30.38
C LEU A 62 6.82 12.46 -31.69
N ALA A 63 5.52 12.49 -32.02
CA ALA A 63 5.01 13.13 -33.23
C ALA A 63 5.18 14.67 -33.24
N PHE A 64 5.79 15.21 -32.19
CA PHE A 64 6.02 16.63 -31.97
C PHE A 64 7.44 16.85 -31.43
N ASP A 65 8.03 17.99 -31.77
CA ASP A 65 9.38 18.36 -31.36
C ASP A 65 9.40 18.84 -29.90
N SER A 66 10.07 18.08 -29.04
CA SER A 66 10.17 18.36 -27.61
C SER A 66 11.00 19.62 -27.27
N SER A 67 11.79 20.13 -28.22
CA SER A 67 12.57 21.36 -28.07
C SER A 67 11.75 22.64 -28.17
N THR A 68 10.53 22.57 -28.71
CA THR A 68 9.64 23.71 -28.93
C THR A 68 8.40 23.69 -28.04
N THR A 69 8.11 22.57 -27.38
CA THR A 69 6.95 22.45 -26.49
C THR A 69 7.19 23.14 -25.15
N SER A 70 6.42 24.18 -24.86
CA SER A 70 6.33 24.80 -23.53
C SER A 70 5.07 24.31 -22.82
N ASN A 71 5.02 24.43 -21.48
CA ASN A 71 3.83 24.07 -20.70
C ASN A 71 2.58 24.87 -21.11
N ALA A 72 2.74 26.02 -21.77
CA ALA A 72 1.66 26.84 -22.28
C ALA A 72 0.88 26.17 -23.44
N ASP A 73 1.56 25.32 -24.22
CA ASP A 73 1.02 24.71 -25.44
C ASP A 73 0.38 23.32 -25.17
N LEU A 74 0.24 22.94 -23.89
CA LEU A 74 -0.25 21.62 -23.48
C LEU A 74 -1.73 21.38 -23.83
N PHE A 75 -2.54 22.43 -23.83
CA PHE A 75 -3.97 22.31 -24.15
C PHE A 75 -4.19 22.04 -25.63
N ASP A 76 -3.34 22.59 -26.51
CA ASP A 76 -3.41 22.39 -27.95
C ASP A 76 -3.10 20.93 -28.36
N LEU A 77 -2.43 20.16 -27.49
CA LEU A 77 -2.15 18.73 -27.67
C LEU A 77 -3.33 17.81 -27.30
N LEU A 78 -4.36 18.33 -26.64
CA LEU A 78 -5.52 17.55 -26.17
C LEU A 78 -6.73 17.66 -27.10
N GLU A 79 -6.69 18.58 -28.07
CA GLU A 79 -7.72 18.74 -29.09
C GLU A 79 -7.37 17.87 -30.32
N PRO A 80 -8.33 17.09 -30.86
CA PRO A 80 -8.08 16.13 -31.94
C PRO A 80 -7.84 16.77 -33.31
#